data_AF-A0A7J4JG62-F1
#
_entry.id   AF-A0A7J4JG62-F1
#
_cell.length_a   1.000
_cell.length_b   1.000
_cell.length_c   1.000
_cell.angle_alpha   90.00
_cell.angle_beta   90.00
_cell.angle_gamma   90.00
#
_symmetry.space_group_name_H-M   'P 1'
#
loop_
_entity.id
_entity.type
_entity.pdbx_description
1 polymer ?
#
loop_
_entity_poly.entity_id
_entity_poly.type
_entity_poly.pdbx_seq_one_letter_code
_entity_poly.pdbx_strand_id
1 'polypeptide(L)'
;MICLIALVVFGVLAIFSAKHRPLAREALDCVLRRITFRPCVANLDQKLKGQTAGWLLEHAPWLAKPVYKNFEFISWVFTFLLFLSIAGSLWGFYNWWAYGNCNGPEQTGFCVFNAVAKGEGLNWGSLLGLKPALTRPEGKAGWLIGSPDAELTVIEFGCYSCPYTKQAEPVVKQLLEHYQGRVNVLFKVFPIPAHPYAKEMALAAEAAGMQGKWLEMHEKLFERQDFARLNGEKEIKAIAGSLGLDLERFERDFKSAQAFERVVATSAEGEKAGIYGTPTFFIGEKTVVGPKEFEEMRALIDGELGK
;
A
#
# COMPACT_ATOMS: atom_id res chain seq x y z
N MET A 1 -11.52 -29.45 25.20
CA MET A 1 -11.54 -28.11 24.58
C MET A 1 -11.40 -28.20 23.07
N ILE A 2 -10.78 -29.27 22.56
CA ILE A 2 -10.66 -29.57 21.12
C ILE A 2 -11.99 -29.47 20.36
N CYS A 3 -13.13 -29.93 20.90
CA CYS A 3 -14.42 -29.80 20.20
C CYS A 3 -14.79 -28.33 19.88
N LEU A 4 -14.49 -27.38 20.77
CA LEU A 4 -14.89 -25.99 20.61
C LEU A 4 -14.02 -25.27 19.57
N ILE A 5 -12.71 -25.53 19.61
CA ILE A 5 -11.77 -25.02 18.60
C ILE A 5 -12.08 -25.63 17.23
N ALA A 6 -12.32 -26.95 17.19
CA ALA A 6 -12.73 -27.65 15.97
C ALA A 6 -14.05 -27.08 15.42
N LEU A 7 -15.00 -26.73 16.28
CA LEU A 7 -16.25 -26.10 15.86
C LEU A 7 -16.01 -24.71 15.25
N VAL A 8 -15.16 -23.87 15.84
CA VAL A 8 -14.84 -22.56 15.28
C VAL A 8 -14.16 -22.71 13.91
N VAL A 9 -13.11 -23.52 13.83
CA VAL A 9 -12.32 -23.70 12.59
C VAL A 9 -13.15 -24.36 11.49
N PHE A 10 -13.75 -25.52 11.76
CA PHE A 10 -14.55 -26.22 10.76
C PHE A 10 -15.88 -25.53 10.49
N GLY A 11 -16.42 -24.76 11.43
CA GLY A 11 -17.60 -23.92 11.22
C GLY A 11 -17.35 -22.88 10.13
N VAL A 12 -16.23 -22.15 10.21
CA VAL A 12 -15.83 -21.19 9.17
C VAL A 12 -15.56 -21.89 7.84
N LEU A 13 -14.77 -22.98 7.84
CA LEU A 13 -14.46 -23.72 6.61
C LEU A 13 -15.69 -24.36 5.95
N ALA A 14 -16.70 -24.76 6.74
CA ALA A 14 -17.93 -25.36 6.26
C ALA A 14 -18.84 -24.37 5.51
N ILE A 15 -18.69 -23.06 5.74
CA ILE A 15 -19.37 -22.00 4.98
C ILE A 15 -18.91 -22.06 3.52
N PHE A 16 -17.60 -22.19 3.30
CA PHE A 16 -16.99 -22.11 1.98
C PHE A 16 -16.76 -23.47 1.32
N SER A 17 -16.87 -24.58 2.05
CA SER A 17 -16.58 -25.92 1.52
C SER A 17 -17.51 -27.00 2.06
N ALA A 18 -18.20 -27.66 1.13
CA ALA A 18 -19.08 -28.79 1.45
C ALA A 18 -18.32 -29.96 2.09
N LYS A 19 -17.03 -30.12 1.79
CA LYS A 19 -16.16 -31.16 2.34
C LYS A 19 -16.01 -31.05 3.87
N HIS A 20 -16.08 -29.84 4.42
CA HIS A 20 -15.87 -29.59 5.85
C HIS A 20 -17.14 -29.55 6.70
N ARG A 21 -18.33 -29.50 6.07
CA ARG A 21 -19.63 -29.56 6.75
C ARG A 21 -19.83 -30.76 7.67
N PRO A 22 -19.47 -32.01 7.30
CA PRO A 22 -19.64 -33.15 8.21
C PRO A 22 -18.75 -33.04 9.46
N LEU A 23 -17.51 -32.56 9.30
CA LEU A 23 -16.58 -32.34 10.42
C LEU A 23 -17.06 -31.24 11.36
N ALA A 24 -17.65 -30.17 10.82
CA ALA A 24 -18.28 -29.11 11.61
C ALA A 24 -19.48 -29.63 12.42
N ARG A 25 -20.31 -30.50 11.84
CA ARG A 25 -21.43 -31.15 12.54
C ARG A 25 -20.96 -32.08 13.65
N GLU A 26 -19.93 -32.90 13.40
CA GLU A 26 -19.32 -33.75 14.43
C GLU A 26 -18.74 -32.91 15.58
N ALA A 27 -18.07 -31.80 15.27
CA ALA A 27 -17.56 -30.86 16.27
C ALA A 27 -18.68 -30.18 17.07
N LEU A 28 -19.79 -29.79 16.41
CA LEU A 28 -20.96 -29.18 17.06
C LEU A 28 -21.64 -30.16 18.01
N ASP A 29 -21.86 -31.41 17.60
CA ASP A 29 -22.45 -32.45 18.46
C ASP A 29 -21.55 -32.72 19.70
N CYS A 30 -20.23 -32.74 19.50
CA CYS A 30 -19.24 -32.85 20.58
C CYS A 30 -19.34 -31.69 21.58
N VAL A 31 -19.51 -30.45 21.10
CA VAL A 31 -19.70 -29.27 21.97
C VAL A 31 -21.02 -29.34 22.74
N LEU A 32 -22.13 -29.64 22.07
CA LEU A 32 -23.46 -29.73 22.69
C LEU A 32 -23.56 -30.84 23.73
N ARG A 33 -22.97 -32.01 23.46
CA ARG A 33 -22.85 -33.09 24.44
C ARG A 33 -22.05 -32.66 25.66
N ARG A 34 -20.95 -31.95 25.46
CA ARG A 34 -20.11 -31.49 26.57
C ARG A 34 -20.80 -30.43 27.44
N ILE A 35 -21.58 -29.54 26.84
CA ILE A 35 -22.43 -28.57 27.56
C ILE A 35 -23.51 -29.29 28.38
N THR A 36 -24.01 -30.42 27.88
CA THR A 36 -24.99 -31.27 28.57
C THR A 36 -24.36 -32.37 29.44
N PHE A 37 -23.06 -32.27 29.75
CA PHE A 37 -22.29 -33.25 30.53
C PHE A 37 -22.31 -34.70 30.01
N ARG A 38 -22.63 -34.89 28.73
CA ARG A 38 -22.58 -36.19 28.04
C ARG A 38 -21.19 -36.45 27.44
N PRO A 39 -20.68 -37.69 27.48
CA PRO A 39 -19.40 -38.03 26.86
C PRO A 39 -19.45 -37.87 25.34
N CYS A 40 -18.37 -37.35 24.76
CA CYS A 40 -18.22 -37.23 23.32
C CYS A 40 -17.87 -38.58 22.69
N VAL A 41 -18.48 -38.91 21.56
CA VAL A 41 -18.25 -40.17 20.82
C VAL A 41 -17.24 -40.00 19.67
N ALA A 42 -16.67 -38.80 19.52
CA ALA A 42 -15.97 -38.40 18.31
C ALA A 42 -14.47 -38.76 18.36
N ASN A 43 -14.04 -39.71 17.52
CA ASN A 43 -12.63 -39.97 17.17
C ASN A 43 -12.04 -38.89 16.23
N LEU A 44 -12.51 -37.64 16.36
CA LEU A 44 -12.16 -36.55 15.45
C LEU A 44 -10.67 -36.21 15.54
N ASP A 45 -10.09 -36.29 16.73
CA ASP A 45 -8.66 -36.12 16.96
C ASP A 45 -7.85 -37.18 16.20
N GLN A 46 -8.24 -38.46 16.27
CA GLN A 46 -7.57 -39.56 15.59
C GLN A 46 -7.72 -39.45 14.07
N LYS A 47 -8.92 -39.08 13.58
CA LYS A 47 -9.17 -38.84 12.15
C LYS A 47 -8.31 -37.70 11.62
N LEU A 48 -8.26 -36.56 12.32
CA LEU A 48 -7.45 -35.41 11.92
C LEU A 48 -5.97 -35.75 11.97
N LYS A 49 -5.51 -36.36 13.05
CA LYS A 49 -4.12 -36.79 13.22
C LYS A 49 -3.69 -37.76 12.11
N GLY A 50 -4.55 -38.73 11.76
CA GLY A 50 -4.32 -39.69 10.68
C GLY A 50 -4.32 -39.04 9.30
N GLN A 51 -5.29 -38.17 8.98
CA GLN A 51 -5.37 -37.46 7.70
C GLN A 51 -4.17 -36.52 7.51
N THR A 52 -3.81 -35.76 8.53
CA THR A 52 -2.69 -34.79 8.46
C THR A 52 -1.36 -35.53 8.32
N ALA A 53 -1.16 -36.62 9.07
CA ALA A 53 0.04 -37.43 8.95
C ALA A 53 0.13 -38.18 7.61
N GLY A 54 -1.00 -38.68 7.08
CA GLY A 54 -1.06 -39.31 5.75
C GLY A 54 -0.66 -38.35 4.64
N TRP A 55 -1.24 -37.15 4.63
CA TRP A 55 -0.88 -36.11 3.65
C TRP A 55 0.60 -35.69 3.77
N LEU A 56 1.11 -35.56 5.00
CA LEU A 56 2.53 -35.26 5.24
C LEU A 56 3.46 -36.39 4.78
N LEU A 57 3.07 -37.66 4.89
CA LEU A 57 3.88 -38.77 4.39
C LEU A 57 4.07 -38.71 2.87
N GLU A 58 3.04 -38.27 2.14
CA GLU A 58 3.09 -38.14 0.68
C GLU A 58 3.91 -36.94 0.19
N HIS A 59 3.84 -35.79 0.90
CA HIS A 59 4.44 -34.53 0.43
C HIS A 59 5.73 -34.14 1.16
N ALA A 60 5.84 -34.45 2.45
CA ALA A 60 6.95 -34.04 3.32
C ALA A 60 7.23 -35.12 4.40
N PRO A 61 7.76 -36.31 4.00
CA PRO A 61 7.84 -37.48 4.87
C PRO A 61 8.69 -37.26 6.13
N TRP A 62 9.67 -36.34 6.07
CA TRP A 62 10.50 -35.97 7.21
C TRP A 62 9.71 -35.29 8.35
N LEU A 63 8.59 -34.63 8.04
CA LEU A 63 7.72 -33.95 9.01
C LEU A 63 6.63 -34.87 9.59
N ALA A 64 6.29 -35.96 8.92
CA ALA A 64 5.15 -36.79 9.32
C ALA A 64 5.29 -37.37 10.74
N LYS A 65 6.44 -37.98 11.06
CA LYS A 65 6.72 -38.57 12.37
C LYS A 65 6.75 -37.53 13.51
N PRO A 66 7.48 -36.40 13.42
CA PRO A 66 7.48 -35.40 14.48
C PRO A 66 6.14 -34.70 14.65
N VAL A 67 5.41 -34.40 13.58
CA VAL A 67 4.06 -33.81 13.66
C VAL A 67 3.07 -34.78 14.28
N TYR A 68 3.11 -36.07 13.92
CA TYR A 68 2.24 -37.08 14.52
C TYR A 68 2.53 -37.25 16.03
N LYS A 69 3.81 -37.27 16.43
CA LYS A 69 4.18 -37.43 17.85
C LYS A 69 3.75 -36.22 18.69
N ASN A 70 3.90 -35.01 18.16
CA ASN A 70 3.65 -33.77 18.88
C ASN A 70 2.33 -33.08 18.50
N PHE A 71 1.39 -33.82 17.90
CA PHE A 71 0.16 -33.26 17.33
C PHE A 71 -0.64 -32.42 18.34
N GLU A 72 -0.75 -32.89 19.58
CA GLU A 72 -1.49 -32.19 20.63
C GLU A 72 -0.82 -30.86 21.01
N PHE A 73 0.50 -30.86 21.18
CA PHE A 73 1.26 -29.64 21.47
C PHE A 73 1.16 -28.63 20.32
N ILE A 74 1.33 -29.08 19.08
CA ILE A 74 1.20 -28.24 17.88
C ILE A 74 -0.21 -27.66 17.80
N SER A 75 -1.25 -28.46 18.05
CA SER A 75 -2.64 -27.99 18.08
C SER A 75 -2.87 -26.90 19.13
N TRP A 76 -2.26 -27.03 20.32
CA TRP A 76 -2.30 -26.01 21.36
C TRP A 76 -1.60 -24.71 20.96
N VAL A 77 -0.42 -24.79 20.32
CA VAL A 77 0.30 -23.62 19.81
C VAL A 77 -0.53 -22.86 18.78
N PHE A 78 -1.08 -23.55 17.78
CA PHE A 78 -1.96 -22.92 16.79
C PHE A 78 -3.22 -22.31 17.40
N THR A 79 -3.78 -22.98 18.40
CA THR A 79 -4.94 -22.47 19.14
C THR A 79 -4.60 -21.17 19.86
N PHE A 80 -3.47 -21.12 20.56
CA PHE A 80 -3.04 -19.91 21.26
C PHE A 80 -2.77 -18.76 20.27
N LEU A 81 -2.11 -19.04 19.16
CA LEU A 81 -1.88 -18.06 18.09
C LEU A 81 -3.19 -17.54 17.49
N LEU A 82 -4.20 -18.41 17.31
CA LEU A 82 -5.52 -18.00 16.85
C LEU A 82 -6.18 -17.02 17.83
N PHE A 83 -6.17 -17.31 19.13
CA PHE A 83 -6.75 -16.41 20.13
C PHE A 83 -5.99 -15.09 20.22
N LEU A 84 -4.66 -15.12 20.18
CA LEU A 84 -3.83 -13.91 20.16
C LEU A 84 -4.13 -13.04 18.93
N SER A 85 -4.31 -13.69 17.77
CA SER A 85 -4.71 -13.02 16.52
C SER A 85 -6.11 -12.40 16.61
N ILE A 86 -7.09 -13.11 17.17
CA ILE A 86 -8.45 -12.59 17.38
C ILE A 86 -8.42 -11.39 18.33
N ALA A 87 -7.73 -11.50 19.46
CA ALA A 87 -7.61 -10.41 20.44
C ALA A 87 -6.94 -9.17 19.81
N GLY A 88 -5.85 -9.36 19.07
CA GLY A 88 -5.20 -8.27 18.33
C GLY A 88 -6.11 -7.64 17.27
N SER A 89 -6.87 -8.45 16.54
CA SER A 89 -7.83 -7.96 15.54
C SER A 89 -8.97 -7.14 16.17
N LEU A 90 -9.51 -7.60 17.30
CA LEU A 90 -10.55 -6.89 18.05
C LEU A 90 -10.01 -5.57 18.61
N TRP A 91 -8.79 -5.57 19.14
CA TRP A 91 -8.12 -4.36 19.61
C TRP A 91 -7.90 -3.34 18.49
N GLY A 92 -7.40 -3.81 17.34
CA GLY A 92 -7.22 -2.97 16.16
C GLY A 92 -8.53 -2.40 15.63
N PHE A 93 -9.61 -3.19 15.65
CA PHE A 93 -10.94 -2.75 15.26
C PHE A 93 -11.51 -1.71 16.21
N TYR A 94 -11.36 -1.92 17.53
CA TYR A 94 -11.76 -0.94 18.55
C TYR A 94 -11.06 0.40 18.32
N ASN A 95 -9.73 0.39 18.12
CA ASN A 95 -8.98 1.62 17.86
C ASN A 95 -9.40 2.27 16.54
N TRP A 96 -9.67 1.48 15.50
CA TRP A 96 -10.11 2.00 14.21
C TRP A 96 -11.44 2.73 14.32
N TRP A 97 -12.40 2.14 15.06
CA TRP A 97 -13.66 2.80 15.36
C TRP A 97 -13.44 4.07 16.19
N ALA A 98 -12.70 4.00 17.30
CA ALA A 98 -12.56 5.12 18.24
C ALA A 98 -11.70 6.28 17.71
N TYR A 99 -10.64 5.98 16.96
CA TYR A 99 -9.57 6.94 16.59
C TYR A 99 -9.26 6.97 15.09
N GLY A 100 -9.98 6.22 14.24
CA GLY A 100 -9.74 6.16 12.80
C GLY A 100 -8.48 5.39 12.37
N ASN A 101 -7.76 4.76 13.29
CA ASN A 101 -6.53 4.01 13.03
C ASN A 101 -6.43 2.75 13.91
N CYS A 102 -5.66 1.74 13.50
CA CYS A 102 -5.59 0.47 14.22
C CYS A 102 -4.70 0.49 15.48
N ASN A 103 -3.90 1.54 15.68
CA ASN A 103 -2.74 1.53 16.59
C ASN A 103 -2.94 2.37 17.86
N GLY A 104 -3.98 3.23 17.90
CA GLY A 104 -4.39 3.98 19.08
C GLY A 104 -4.32 5.51 18.92
N PRO A 105 -4.42 6.27 20.03
CA PRO A 105 -4.62 7.74 19.99
C PRO A 105 -3.47 8.54 19.37
N GLU A 106 -2.23 8.05 19.41
CA GLU A 106 -1.02 8.79 19.01
C GLU A 106 -0.14 8.05 17.99
N GLN A 107 -0.61 6.93 17.43
CA GLN A 107 0.22 6.07 16.59
C GLN A 107 -0.25 6.06 15.12
N THR A 108 0.55 6.64 14.22
CA THR A 108 0.33 6.58 12.78
C THR A 108 1.05 5.38 12.16
N GLY A 109 0.44 4.20 12.32
CA GLY A 109 0.87 2.94 11.70
C GLY A 109 -0.11 2.46 10.62
N PHE A 110 0.32 1.46 9.84
CA PHE A 110 -0.55 0.78 8.87
C PHE A 110 -1.78 0.19 9.58
N CYS A 111 -2.93 0.21 8.90
CA CYS A 111 -4.18 -0.33 9.41
C CYS A 111 -4.90 -1.14 8.32
N VAL A 112 -5.00 -2.46 8.53
CA VAL A 112 -5.66 -3.39 7.61
C VAL A 112 -7.10 -2.95 7.30
N PHE A 113 -7.83 -2.45 8.29
CA PHE A 113 -9.22 -2.05 8.09
C PHE A 113 -9.37 -0.84 7.18
N ASN A 114 -8.41 0.10 7.20
CA ASN A 114 -8.39 1.23 6.28
C ASN A 114 -8.08 0.79 4.84
N ALA A 115 -7.10 -0.12 4.67
CA ALA A 115 -6.75 -0.65 3.35
C ALA A 115 -7.93 -1.43 2.74
N VAL A 116 -8.60 -2.30 3.52
CA VAL A 116 -9.76 -3.06 3.07
C VAL A 116 -10.96 -2.16 2.76
N ALA A 117 -11.25 -1.16 3.61
CA ALA A 117 -12.35 -0.22 3.37
C ALA A 117 -12.13 0.62 2.09
N LYS A 118 -10.87 0.91 1.74
CA LYS A 118 -10.49 1.68 0.55
C LYS A 118 -10.18 0.82 -0.67
N GLY A 119 -10.24 -0.51 -0.56
CA GLY A 119 -9.92 -1.44 -1.65
C GLY A 119 -8.44 -1.49 -2.04
N GLU A 120 -7.54 -1.11 -1.15
CA GLU A 120 -6.08 -1.12 -1.36
C GLU A 120 -5.50 -2.52 -1.10
N GLY A 121 -4.52 -2.94 -1.91
CA GLY A 121 -3.88 -4.26 -1.81
C GLY A 121 -3.02 -4.43 -0.55
N LEU A 122 -3.06 -5.62 0.06
CA LEU A 122 -2.28 -5.95 1.27
C LEU A 122 -0.82 -6.29 0.92
N ASN A 123 0.15 -5.56 1.51
CA ASN A 123 1.58 -5.85 1.38
C ASN A 123 2.14 -6.53 2.64
N TRP A 124 2.80 -7.67 2.48
CA TRP A 124 3.40 -8.47 3.57
C TRP A 124 4.44 -7.71 4.43
N GLY A 125 5.20 -6.77 3.84
CA GLY A 125 6.18 -5.97 4.61
C GLY A 125 5.52 -5.01 5.60
N SER A 126 4.38 -4.43 5.22
CA SER A 126 3.58 -3.55 6.09
C SER A 126 2.91 -4.31 7.25
N LEU A 127 2.59 -5.59 7.05
CA LEU A 127 1.98 -6.49 8.02
C LEU A 127 2.94 -6.91 9.16
N LEU A 128 4.24 -7.01 8.86
CA LEU A 128 5.27 -7.38 9.83
C LEU A 128 5.88 -6.17 10.58
N GLY A 129 5.38 -4.96 10.34
CA GLY A 129 5.95 -3.75 10.93
C GLY A 129 7.36 -3.40 10.43
N LEU A 130 7.85 -4.10 9.40
CA LEU A 130 9.10 -3.78 8.72
C LEU A 130 8.84 -2.63 7.74
N LYS A 131 8.79 -1.39 8.26
CA LYS A 131 8.83 -0.21 7.39
C LYS A 131 10.18 -0.22 6.68
N PRO A 132 10.26 -0.26 5.33
CA PRO A 132 11.51 0.08 4.67
C PRO A 132 11.90 1.48 5.17
N ALA A 133 13.13 1.62 5.65
CA ALA A 133 13.63 2.93 6.05
C ALA A 133 13.60 3.82 4.80
N LEU A 134 12.76 4.84 4.80
CA LEU A 134 12.71 5.79 3.71
C LEU A 134 14.00 6.61 3.73
N THR A 135 14.73 6.58 2.63
CA THR A 135 16.00 7.31 2.49
C THR A 135 15.83 8.42 1.48
N ARG A 136 16.31 9.62 1.83
CA ARG A 136 16.27 10.76 0.90
C ARG A 136 17.11 10.42 -0.34
N PRO A 137 16.56 10.52 -1.56
CA PRO A 137 17.34 10.27 -2.76
C PRO A 137 18.38 11.37 -2.99
N GLU A 138 19.54 10.99 -3.53
CA GLU A 138 20.63 11.93 -3.81
C GLU A 138 20.60 12.51 -5.23
N GLY A 139 19.99 11.81 -6.19
CA GLY A 139 19.99 12.25 -7.58
C GLY A 139 19.08 13.44 -7.84
N LYS A 140 19.44 14.21 -8.86
CA LYS A 140 18.75 15.44 -9.26
C LYS A 140 17.75 15.23 -10.40
N ALA A 141 17.49 13.98 -10.79
CA ALA A 141 16.50 13.67 -11.81
C ALA A 141 15.10 14.12 -11.36
N GLY A 142 14.27 14.60 -12.28
CA GLY A 142 12.97 15.20 -11.98
C GLY A 142 12.87 16.62 -12.53
N TRP A 143 11.78 17.27 -12.18
CA TRP A 143 11.45 18.61 -12.65
C TRP A 143 11.27 19.56 -11.48
N LEU A 144 11.90 20.73 -11.58
CA LEU A 144 11.89 21.72 -10.53
C LEU A 144 10.72 22.69 -10.70
N ILE A 145 9.97 22.92 -9.63
CA ILE A 145 8.93 23.92 -9.53
C ILE A 145 9.39 24.99 -8.53
N GLY A 146 9.36 26.26 -8.94
CA GLY A 146 9.85 27.39 -8.15
C GLY A 146 11.29 27.78 -8.48
N SER A 147 11.90 28.56 -7.57
CA SER A 147 13.23 29.15 -7.79
C SER A 147 14.34 28.09 -7.73
N PRO A 148 15.28 28.03 -8.69
CA PRO A 148 16.46 27.16 -8.60
C PRO A 148 17.41 27.54 -7.46
N ASP A 149 17.35 28.79 -7.00
CA ASP A 149 18.21 29.33 -5.94
C ASP A 149 17.55 29.27 -4.54
N ALA A 150 16.49 28.46 -4.40
CA ALA A 150 15.80 28.30 -3.12
C ALA A 150 16.73 27.70 -2.04
N GLU A 151 16.57 28.17 -0.80
CA GLU A 151 17.31 27.70 0.37
C GLU A 151 17.02 26.23 0.67
N LEU A 152 15.79 25.78 0.44
CA LEU A 152 15.36 24.40 0.68
C LEU A 152 14.66 23.79 -0.54
N THR A 153 15.11 22.58 -0.92
CA THR A 153 14.43 21.73 -1.90
C THR A 153 13.63 20.63 -1.23
N VAL A 154 12.32 20.69 -1.40
CA VAL A 154 11.40 19.59 -1.08
C VAL A 154 11.40 18.63 -2.26
N ILE A 155 11.68 17.34 -2.03
CA ILE A 155 11.57 16.32 -3.07
C ILE A 155 10.20 15.68 -2.94
N GLU A 156 9.41 15.68 -4.01
CA GLU A 156 8.13 15.00 -4.08
C GLU A 156 8.22 13.83 -5.06
N PHE A 157 7.88 12.63 -4.61
CA PHE A 157 7.57 11.52 -5.52
C PHE A 157 6.08 11.42 -5.75
N GLY A 158 5.65 11.63 -6.98
CA GLY A 158 4.26 11.72 -7.37
C GLY A 158 3.88 10.79 -8.51
N CYS A 159 2.64 10.31 -8.48
CA CYS A 159 2.03 9.57 -9.58
C CYS A 159 0.85 10.36 -10.14
N TYR A 160 0.88 10.70 -11.43
CA TYR A 160 -0.19 11.45 -12.11
C TYR A 160 -1.56 10.76 -12.08
N SER A 161 -1.61 9.45 -11.89
CA SER A 161 -2.84 8.66 -11.79
C SER A 161 -3.30 8.44 -10.33
N CYS A 162 -2.52 8.87 -9.33
CA CYS A 162 -2.85 8.72 -7.92
C CYS A 162 -3.73 9.89 -7.42
N PRO A 163 -4.92 9.61 -6.81
CA PRO A 163 -5.78 10.66 -6.24
C PRO A 163 -5.11 11.41 -5.09
N TYR A 164 -4.29 10.72 -4.31
CA TYR A 164 -3.60 11.32 -3.16
C TYR A 164 -2.53 12.32 -3.60
N THR A 165 -1.84 12.07 -4.72
CA THR A 165 -0.88 13.05 -5.29
C THR A 165 -1.67 14.29 -5.74
N LYS A 166 -2.76 14.08 -6.49
CA LYS A 166 -3.68 15.17 -6.89
C LYS A 166 -4.18 15.99 -5.70
N GLN A 167 -4.46 15.34 -4.57
CA GLN A 167 -4.89 16.01 -3.34
C GLN A 167 -3.79 16.90 -2.73
N ALA A 168 -2.51 16.58 -2.93
CA ALA A 168 -1.40 17.37 -2.40
C ALA A 168 -1.05 18.60 -3.25
N GLU A 169 -1.34 18.60 -4.55
CA GLU A 169 -0.99 19.69 -5.48
C GLU A 169 -1.43 21.10 -5.00
N PRO A 170 -2.66 21.30 -4.48
CA PRO A 170 -3.05 22.62 -3.95
C PRO A 170 -2.17 23.07 -2.77
N VAL A 171 -1.75 22.13 -1.92
CA VAL A 171 -0.87 22.41 -0.78
C VAL A 171 0.53 22.73 -1.27
N VAL A 172 1.06 21.99 -2.23
CA VAL A 172 2.35 22.26 -2.89
C VAL A 172 2.38 23.68 -3.46
N LYS A 173 1.32 24.08 -4.17
CA LYS A 173 1.17 25.43 -4.70
C LYS A 173 1.14 26.49 -3.59
N GLN A 174 0.37 26.28 -2.53
CA GLN A 174 0.34 27.19 -1.37
C GLN A 174 1.70 27.33 -0.70
N LEU A 175 2.48 26.26 -0.58
CA LEU A 175 3.84 26.31 -0.03
C LEU A 175 4.74 27.18 -0.90
N LEU A 176 4.77 26.93 -2.21
CA LEU A 176 5.58 27.70 -3.15
C LEU A 176 5.22 29.20 -3.13
N GLU A 177 3.94 29.52 -3.06
CA GLU A 177 3.44 30.91 -2.93
C GLU A 177 3.83 31.53 -1.57
N HIS A 178 3.71 30.78 -0.47
CA HIS A 178 4.01 31.27 0.87
C HIS A 178 5.50 31.57 1.08
N TYR A 179 6.38 30.70 0.59
CA TYR A 179 7.83 30.82 0.81
C TYR A 179 8.54 31.76 -0.18
N GLN A 180 7.84 32.24 -1.21
CA GLN A 180 8.30 33.29 -2.13
C GLN A 180 9.73 33.06 -2.67
N GLY A 181 10.00 31.84 -3.13
CA GLY A 181 11.29 31.47 -3.73
C GLY A 181 12.34 30.96 -2.75
N ARG A 182 12.10 30.99 -1.43
CA ARG A 182 12.97 30.31 -0.43
C ARG A 182 12.82 28.79 -0.44
N VAL A 183 11.72 28.27 -0.98
CA VAL A 183 11.46 26.85 -1.13
C VAL A 183 11.14 26.56 -2.59
N ASN A 184 11.70 25.46 -3.09
CA ASN A 184 11.32 24.86 -4.37
C ASN A 184 10.93 23.40 -4.17
N VAL A 185 10.24 22.85 -5.17
CA VAL A 185 9.83 21.44 -5.18
C VAL A 185 10.47 20.74 -6.38
N LEU A 186 11.20 19.67 -6.12
CA LEU A 186 11.70 18.75 -7.13
C LEU A 186 10.71 17.59 -7.27
N PHE A 187 9.86 17.65 -8.30
CA PHE A 187 8.91 16.61 -8.61
C PHE A 187 9.59 15.45 -9.37
N LYS A 188 9.52 14.26 -8.80
CA LYS A 188 10.01 13.00 -9.35
C LYS A 188 8.82 12.10 -9.65
N VAL A 189 8.67 11.71 -10.90
CA VAL A 189 7.55 10.85 -11.27
C VAL A 189 7.80 9.42 -10.76
N PHE A 190 6.78 8.83 -10.15
CA PHE A 190 6.79 7.46 -9.64
C PHE A 190 5.49 6.77 -10.05
N PRO A 191 5.36 6.34 -11.32
CA PRO A 191 4.15 5.71 -11.82
C PRO A 191 3.93 4.36 -11.12
N ILE A 192 2.89 4.28 -10.30
CA ILE A 192 2.52 3.04 -9.60
C ILE A 192 1.91 2.07 -10.63
N PRO A 193 2.45 0.84 -10.81
CA PRO A 193 1.98 -0.08 -11.84
C PRO A 193 0.49 -0.47 -11.74
N ALA A 194 -0.06 -0.46 -10.52
CA ALA A 194 -1.47 -0.75 -10.28
C ALA A 194 -2.42 0.40 -10.65
N HIS A 195 -1.89 1.60 -10.95
CA HIS A 195 -2.69 2.75 -11.31
C HIS A 195 -2.89 2.84 -12.83
N PRO A 196 -4.13 3.09 -13.30
CA PRO A 196 -4.43 3.10 -14.73
C PRO A 196 -3.69 4.22 -15.45
N TYR A 197 -3.05 3.89 -16.57
CA TYR A 197 -2.31 4.82 -17.44
C TYR A 197 -1.20 5.63 -16.73
N ALA A 198 -0.70 5.17 -15.58
CA ALA A 198 0.26 5.93 -14.79
C ALA A 198 1.58 6.17 -15.54
N LYS A 199 2.06 5.16 -16.27
CA LYS A 199 3.28 5.24 -17.08
C LYS A 199 3.09 6.19 -18.26
N GLU A 200 1.95 6.10 -18.94
CA GLU A 200 1.59 6.91 -20.09
C GLU A 200 1.49 8.39 -19.68
N MET A 201 0.85 8.70 -18.56
CA MET A 201 0.83 10.08 -18.04
C MET A 201 2.23 10.59 -17.66
N ALA A 202 3.09 9.74 -17.12
CA ALA A 202 4.49 10.09 -16.84
C ALA A 202 5.27 10.41 -18.13
N LEU A 203 5.12 9.57 -19.16
CA LEU A 203 5.74 9.79 -20.47
C LEU A 203 5.21 11.06 -21.15
N ALA A 204 3.91 11.36 -20.99
CA ALA A 204 3.30 12.59 -21.49
C ALA A 204 3.92 13.85 -20.87
N ALA A 205 4.14 13.83 -19.56
CA ALA A 205 4.81 14.93 -18.87
C ALA A 205 6.24 15.13 -19.41
N GLU A 206 7.03 14.05 -19.56
CA GLU A 206 8.38 14.15 -20.14
C GLU A 206 8.36 14.66 -21.59
N ALA A 207 7.46 14.17 -22.43
CA ALA A 207 7.33 14.60 -23.82
C ALA A 207 6.94 16.10 -23.93
N ALA A 208 6.04 16.57 -23.07
CA ALA A 208 5.72 18.00 -22.99
C ALA A 208 6.91 18.83 -22.48
N GLY A 209 7.68 18.29 -21.53
CA GLY A 209 8.89 18.91 -21.03
C GLY A 209 9.99 19.07 -22.08
N MET A 210 10.09 18.13 -23.03
CA MET A 210 11.00 18.28 -24.18
C MET A 210 10.61 19.45 -25.11
N GLN A 211 9.37 19.94 -25.02
CA GLN A 211 8.88 21.13 -25.70
C GLN A 211 8.81 22.37 -24.78
N GLY A 212 9.33 22.28 -23.55
CA GLY A 212 9.35 23.38 -22.59
C GLY A 212 8.02 23.64 -21.88
N LYS A 213 7.04 22.73 -21.99
CA LYS A 213 5.72 22.86 -21.35
C LYS A 213 5.45 21.78 -20.31
N TRP A 214 6.49 21.40 -19.55
CA TRP A 214 6.36 20.36 -18.54
C TRP A 214 5.36 20.76 -17.46
N LEU A 215 5.48 21.99 -16.93
CA LEU A 215 4.66 22.46 -15.81
C LEU A 215 3.18 22.52 -16.18
N GLU A 216 2.87 23.03 -17.38
CA GLU A 216 1.51 23.11 -17.88
C GLU A 216 0.91 21.72 -18.11
N MET A 217 1.72 20.76 -18.59
CA MET A 217 1.29 19.36 -18.70
C MET A 217 1.07 18.73 -17.32
N HIS A 218 1.96 18.97 -16.37
CA HIS A 218 1.86 18.50 -15.00
C HIS A 218 0.55 18.97 -14.34
N GLU A 219 0.26 20.27 -14.38
CA GLU A 219 -0.98 20.84 -13.87
C GLU A 219 -2.21 20.26 -14.59
N LYS A 220 -2.18 20.19 -15.93
CA LYS A 220 -3.32 19.75 -16.72
C LYS A 220 -3.62 18.26 -16.55
N LEU A 221 -2.61 17.42 -16.34
CA LEU A 221 -2.78 16.00 -16.02
C LEU A 221 -3.48 15.81 -14.67
N PHE A 222 -3.18 16.61 -13.66
CA PHE A 222 -3.90 16.55 -12.39
C PHE A 222 -5.32 17.13 -12.46
N GLU A 223 -5.51 18.24 -13.18
CA GLU A 223 -6.83 18.82 -13.45
C GLU A 223 -7.74 17.79 -14.14
N ARG A 224 -7.23 17.10 -15.16
CA ARG A 224 -7.95 16.13 -16.00
C ARG A 224 -7.74 14.68 -15.54
N GLN A 225 -7.22 14.45 -14.33
CA GLN A 225 -6.79 13.12 -13.88
C GLN A 225 -7.86 12.05 -14.08
N ASP A 226 -9.11 12.32 -13.70
CA ASP A 226 -10.19 11.34 -13.79
C ASP A 226 -10.48 10.94 -15.24
N PHE A 227 -10.45 11.91 -16.17
CA PHE A 227 -10.59 11.63 -17.61
C PHE A 227 -9.40 10.87 -18.16
N ALA A 228 -8.18 11.21 -17.74
CA ALA A 228 -6.96 10.56 -18.19
C ALA A 228 -6.90 9.09 -17.70
N ARG A 229 -7.38 8.82 -16.48
CA ARG A 229 -7.53 7.46 -15.94
C ARG A 229 -8.55 6.61 -16.68
N LEU A 230 -9.58 7.24 -17.24
CA LEU A 230 -10.66 6.54 -17.96
C LEU A 230 -10.36 6.34 -19.44
N ASN A 231 -9.70 7.31 -20.08
CA ASN A 231 -9.55 7.38 -21.53
C ASN A 231 -8.09 7.19 -22.01
N GLY A 232 -7.13 7.14 -21.10
CA GLY A 232 -5.71 6.88 -21.39
C GLY A 232 -5.12 7.83 -22.43
N GLU A 233 -4.41 7.26 -23.41
CA GLU A 233 -3.70 8.01 -24.45
C GLU A 233 -4.58 8.99 -25.24
N LYS A 234 -5.87 8.68 -25.43
CA LYS A 234 -6.80 9.58 -26.13
C LYS A 234 -6.94 10.92 -25.39
N GLU A 235 -7.12 10.86 -24.08
CA GLU A 235 -7.23 12.06 -23.25
C GLU A 235 -5.88 12.75 -23.10
N ILE A 236 -4.79 12.00 -22.95
CA ILE A 236 -3.41 12.54 -22.91
C ILE A 236 -3.11 13.36 -24.17
N LYS A 237 -3.48 12.85 -25.36
CA LYS A 237 -3.32 13.58 -26.63
C LYS A 237 -4.23 14.82 -26.70
N ALA A 238 -5.45 14.74 -26.17
CA ALA A 238 -6.34 15.90 -26.09
C ALA A 238 -5.79 17.00 -25.17
N ILE A 239 -5.23 16.61 -24.02
CA ILE A 239 -4.52 17.51 -23.11
C ILE A 239 -3.34 18.17 -23.85
N ALA A 240 -2.48 17.40 -24.51
CA ALA A 240 -1.35 17.92 -25.27
C ALA A 240 -1.78 18.95 -26.34
N GLY A 241 -2.87 18.66 -27.04
CA GLY A 241 -3.45 19.59 -28.03
C GLY A 241 -3.98 20.88 -27.39
N SER A 242 -4.64 20.77 -26.23
CA SER A 242 -5.15 21.94 -25.49
C SER A 242 -4.04 22.86 -24.99
N LEU A 243 -2.85 22.32 -24.75
CA LEU A 243 -1.66 23.07 -24.35
C LEU A 243 -0.92 23.69 -25.54
N GLY A 244 -1.38 23.47 -26.77
CA GLY A 244 -0.73 23.95 -27.98
C GLY A 244 0.67 23.37 -28.17
N LEU A 245 0.85 22.08 -27.87
CA LEU A 245 2.06 21.34 -28.22
C LEU A 245 2.04 20.98 -29.70
N ASP A 246 3.22 20.84 -30.30
CA ASP A 246 3.37 20.17 -31.59
C ASP A 246 3.04 18.69 -31.37
N LEU A 247 1.91 18.24 -31.90
CA LEU A 247 1.38 16.90 -31.66
C LEU A 247 2.20 15.81 -32.37
N GLU A 248 2.78 16.09 -33.53
CA GLU A 248 3.63 15.11 -34.22
C GLU A 248 4.94 14.91 -33.45
N ARG A 249 5.54 16.01 -33.00
CA ARG A 249 6.68 15.96 -32.10
C ARG A 249 6.33 15.28 -30.78
N PHE A 250 5.20 15.63 -30.18
CA PHE A 250 4.76 15.04 -28.91
C PHE A 250 4.61 13.53 -29.01
N GLU A 251 3.96 13.01 -30.07
CA GLU A 251 3.79 11.56 -30.26
C GLU A 251 5.12 10.82 -30.43
N ARG A 252 6.08 11.43 -31.11
CA ARG A 252 7.44 10.88 -31.25
C ARG A 252 8.17 10.88 -29.91
N ASP A 253 8.15 12.01 -29.21
CA ASP A 253 8.86 12.19 -27.94
C ASP A 253 8.23 11.32 -26.83
N PHE A 254 6.90 11.13 -26.83
CA PHE A 254 6.14 10.23 -25.95
C PHE A 254 6.58 8.76 -26.07
N LYS A 255 7.00 8.33 -27.26
CA LYS A 255 7.48 6.97 -27.54
C LYS A 255 9.01 6.87 -27.51
N SER A 256 9.71 7.95 -27.18
CA SER A 256 11.17 8.01 -27.25
C SER A 256 11.83 7.24 -26.11
N ALA A 257 13.01 6.69 -26.38
CA ALA A 257 13.87 6.11 -25.34
C ALA A 257 14.22 7.16 -24.27
N GLN A 258 14.41 8.42 -24.67
CA GLN A 258 14.74 9.50 -23.75
C GLN A 258 13.64 9.73 -22.70
N ALA A 259 12.36 9.79 -23.10
CA ALA A 259 11.25 9.95 -22.16
C ALA A 259 11.15 8.72 -21.24
N PHE A 260 11.29 7.53 -21.81
CA PHE A 260 11.26 6.28 -21.05
C PHE A 260 12.39 6.20 -20.01
N GLU A 261 13.62 6.54 -20.38
CA GLU A 261 14.79 6.53 -19.50
C GLU A 261 14.63 7.51 -18.32
N ARG A 262 14.04 8.69 -18.54
CA ARG A 262 13.78 9.66 -17.45
C ARG A 262 12.75 9.14 -16.44
N VAL A 263 11.67 8.53 -16.94
CA VAL A 263 10.65 7.91 -16.08
C VAL A 263 11.24 6.73 -15.30
N VAL A 264 12.04 5.88 -15.95
CA VAL A 264 12.68 4.73 -15.29
C VAL A 264 13.71 5.20 -14.26
N ALA A 265 14.49 6.24 -14.55
CA ALA A 265 15.50 6.76 -13.63
C ALA A 265 14.87 7.26 -12.32
N THR A 266 13.81 8.07 -12.41
CA THR A 266 13.08 8.57 -11.24
C THR A 266 12.35 7.45 -10.50
N SER A 267 11.76 6.49 -11.22
CA SER A 267 11.12 5.31 -10.61
C SER A 267 12.12 4.45 -9.82
N ALA A 268 13.25 4.09 -10.43
CA ALA A 268 14.28 3.28 -9.79
C ALA A 268 14.88 3.98 -8.56
N GLU A 269 14.96 5.31 -8.58
CA GLU A 269 15.39 6.09 -7.44
C GLU A 269 14.39 6.05 -6.29
N GLY A 270 13.08 6.14 -6.60
CA GLY A 270 12.03 5.98 -5.60
C GLY A 270 12.00 4.57 -4.98
N GLU A 271 12.23 3.53 -5.79
CA GLU A 271 12.33 2.15 -5.30
C GLU A 271 13.50 1.98 -4.34
N LYS A 272 14.69 2.52 -4.69
CA LYS A 272 15.87 2.54 -3.83
C LYS A 272 15.65 3.35 -2.55
N ALA A 273 14.88 4.43 -2.63
CA ALA A 273 14.47 5.24 -1.49
C ALA A 273 13.45 4.54 -0.57
N GLY A 274 13.01 3.33 -0.91
CA GLY A 274 12.05 2.55 -0.12
C GLY A 274 10.60 3.03 -0.26
N ILE A 275 10.29 3.82 -1.29
CA ILE A 275 8.96 4.39 -1.50
C ILE A 275 7.96 3.27 -1.80
N TYR A 276 6.87 3.28 -1.04
CA TYR A 276 5.78 2.31 -1.16
C TYR A 276 4.43 2.98 -1.48
N GLY A 277 4.41 4.31 -1.62
CA GLY A 277 3.19 5.08 -1.88
C GLY A 277 3.48 6.50 -2.38
N THR A 278 2.49 7.11 -3.03
CA THR A 278 2.56 8.50 -3.52
C THR A 278 1.37 9.30 -2.97
N PRO A 279 1.56 10.59 -2.64
CA PRO A 279 2.82 11.31 -2.68
C PRO A 279 3.73 10.91 -1.50
N THR A 280 5.04 10.97 -1.70
CA THR A 280 6.03 10.89 -0.62
C THR A 280 6.94 12.11 -0.73
N PHE A 281 7.05 12.87 0.36
CA PHE A 281 7.86 14.08 0.44
C PHE A 281 9.11 13.86 1.29
N PHE A 282 10.23 14.40 0.83
CA PHE A 282 11.46 14.54 1.61
C PHE A 282 11.78 16.03 1.82
N ILE A 283 11.76 16.47 3.07
CA ILE A 283 11.94 17.86 3.51
C ILE A 283 13.15 17.86 4.45
N GLY A 284 14.33 18.22 3.94
CA GLY A 284 15.58 18.03 4.68
C GLY A 284 15.73 16.58 5.16
N GLU A 285 15.87 16.39 6.47
CA GLU A 285 15.96 15.08 7.15
C GLU A 285 14.60 14.44 7.43
N LYS A 286 13.49 15.15 7.19
CA LYS A 286 12.13 14.67 7.44
C LYS A 286 11.56 13.98 6.20
N THR A 287 10.79 12.94 6.45
CA THR A 287 10.03 12.23 5.41
C THR A 287 8.56 12.18 5.78
N VAL A 288 7.72 12.47 4.80
CA VAL A 288 6.26 12.50 4.93
C VAL A 288 5.67 11.61 3.86
N VAL A 289 4.72 10.76 4.23
CA VAL A 289 4.00 9.90 3.29
C VAL A 289 2.54 10.31 3.29
N GLY A 290 1.98 10.46 2.09
CA GLY A 290 0.62 10.90 1.85
C GLY A 290 0.46 12.42 1.81
N PRO A 291 -0.72 12.90 1.38
CA PRO A 291 -1.05 14.31 1.36
C PRO A 291 -1.22 14.79 2.80
N LYS A 292 -0.64 15.95 3.10
CA LYS A 292 -0.74 16.62 4.41
C LYS A 292 -1.32 18.01 4.24
N GLU A 293 -1.92 18.51 5.30
CA GLU A 293 -2.43 19.88 5.33
C GLU A 293 -1.28 20.90 5.30
N PHE A 294 -1.57 22.09 4.78
CA PHE A 294 -0.59 23.16 4.63
C PHE A 294 0.19 23.45 5.92
N GLU A 295 -0.50 23.53 7.06
CA GLU A 295 0.13 23.84 8.35
C GLU A 295 1.13 22.77 8.81
N GLU A 296 0.86 21.49 8.54
CA GLU A 296 1.77 20.39 8.88
C GLU A 296 3.03 20.47 8.00
N MET A 297 2.87 20.70 6.69
CA MET A 297 3.99 20.85 5.77
C MET A 297 4.83 22.09 6.08
N ARG A 298 4.18 23.21 6.39
CA ARG A 298 4.81 24.47 6.80
C ARG A 298 5.68 24.29 8.03
N ALA A 299 5.15 23.65 9.08
CA ALA A 299 5.90 23.42 10.31
C ALA A 299 7.17 22.57 10.08
N LEU A 300 7.11 21.58 9.18
CA LEU A 300 8.27 20.78 8.80
C LEU A 300 9.31 21.58 8.03
N ILE A 301 8.86 22.40 7.07
CA ILE A 301 9.74 23.26 6.26
C ILE A 301 10.41 24.33 7.13
N ASP A 302 9.64 25.02 7.97
CA ASP A 302 10.18 26.05 8.88
C ASP A 302 11.24 25.46 9.83
N GLY A 303 11.03 24.23 10.29
CA GLY A 303 11.98 23.51 11.11
C GLY A 303 13.29 23.16 10.40
N GLU A 304 13.30 23.03 9.07
CA GLU A 304 14.51 22.80 8.27
C GLU A 304 15.16 24.12 7.80
N LEU A 305 14.37 25.16 7.50
CA LEU A 305 14.89 26.50 7.17
C LEU A 305 15.52 27.21 8.37
N GLY A 306 15.12 26.87 9.59
CA GLY A 306 15.67 27.46 10.82
C GLY A 306 17.00 26.84 11.31
N LYS A 307 17.56 25.87 10.59
CA LYS A 307 18.84 25.22 10.90
C LYS A 307 20.01 25.92 10.20
#